data_AF-A0A496NFP4-F1
#
_entry.id   AF-A0A496NFP4-F1
#
_cell.length_a   1.000
_cell.length_b   1.000
_cell.length_c   1.000
_cell.angle_alpha   90.00
_cell.angle_beta   90.00
_cell.angle_gamma   90.00
#
_symmetry.space_group_name_H-M   'P 1'
#
loop_
_entity.id
_entity.type
_entity.pdbx_description
1 polymer ?
#
loop_
_entity_poly.entity_id
_entity_poly.type
_entity_poly.pdbx_seq_one_letter_code
_entity_poly.pdbx_strand_id
1 'polypeptide(L)'
;MLMFVGELLSVETGEYNSLVFRSTRYDIGLKEYVPCSVSVGISDECKQYLANYRANIGNRVAVGVDALITKKSKVFCLTQTDILDIDSLINH
;
A
#
# COMPACT_ATOMS: atom_id res chain seq x y z
N MET A 1 10.94 -9.66 -0.26
CA MET A 1 9.88 -8.86 0.36
C MET A 1 10.18 -7.39 0.11
N LEU A 2 9.35 -6.70 -0.67
CA LEU A 2 9.42 -5.25 -0.81
C LEU A 2 8.63 -4.62 0.32
N MET A 3 8.98 -3.39 0.70
CA MET A 3 8.28 -2.65 1.74
C MET A 3 7.56 -1.47 1.09
N PHE A 4 6.26 -1.37 1.32
CA PHE A 4 5.50 -0.17 0.99
C PHE A 4 5.30 0.66 2.24
N VAL A 5 5.71 1.93 2.21
CA VAL A 5 5.57 2.87 3.33
C VAL A 5 4.79 4.08 2.87
N GLY A 6 3.72 4.41 3.59
CA GLY A 6 2.88 5.55 3.24
C GLY A 6 1.78 5.83 4.26
N GLU A 7 1.09 6.96 4.10
CA GLU A 7 -0.13 7.28 4.86
C GLU A 7 -1.29 6.44 4.32
N LEU A 8 -1.88 5.60 5.17
CA LEU A 8 -3.04 4.78 4.81
C LEU A 8 -4.30 5.64 4.83
N LEU A 9 -4.91 5.86 3.66
CA LEU A 9 -6.10 6.69 3.50
C LEU A 9 -7.40 5.91 3.70
N SER A 10 -7.46 4.67 3.20
CA SER A 10 -8.64 3.83 3.32
C SER A 10 -8.32 2.35 3.17
N VAL A 11 -9.23 1.52 3.67
CA VAL A 11 -9.25 0.06 3.47
C VAL A 11 -10.53 -0.27 2.71
N GLU A 12 -10.40 -0.59 1.44
CA GLU A 12 -11.52 -0.93 0.56
C GLU A 12 -11.83 -2.42 0.63
N THR A 13 -13.11 -2.77 0.77
CA THR A 13 -13.59 -4.15 0.78
C THR A 13 -14.75 -4.29 -0.18
N GLY A 14 -14.71 -5.30 -1.06
CA GLY A 14 -15.67 -5.47 -2.15
C GLY A 14 -15.23 -6.58 -3.10
N GLU A 15 -15.36 -6.37 -4.40
CA GLU A 15 -14.82 -7.32 -5.40
C GLU A 15 -13.28 -7.45 -5.32
N TYR A 16 -12.60 -6.37 -4.95
CA TYR A 16 -11.15 -6.35 -4.74
C TYR A 16 -10.84 -5.64 -3.42
N ASN A 17 -10.29 -6.38 -2.47
CA ASN A 17 -9.85 -5.81 -1.20
C ASN A 17 -8.52 -5.07 -1.40
N SER A 18 -8.42 -3.82 -0.93
CA SER A 18 -7.18 -3.04 -1.09
C SER A 18 -6.93 -2.05 0.03
N LEU A 19 -5.66 -1.73 0.23
CA LEU A 19 -5.17 -0.62 1.04
C LEU A 19 -4.87 0.55 0.11
N VAL A 20 -5.46 1.71 0.37
CA VAL A 20 -5.25 2.91 -0.43
C VAL A 20 -4.33 3.86 0.32
N PHE A 21 -3.21 4.23 -0.30
CA PHE A 21 -2.20 5.09 0.29
C PHE A 21 -2.11 6.44 -0.39
N ARG A 22 -1.74 7.47 0.36
CA ARG A 22 -1.31 8.75 -0.20
C ARG A 22 0.07 8.59 -0.83
N SER A 23 0.23 9.11 -2.04
CA SER A 23 1.50 9.10 -2.75
C SER A 23 1.61 10.31 -3.69
N THR A 24 2.67 10.35 -4.48
CA THR A 24 2.88 11.30 -5.55
C THR A 24 3.34 10.58 -6.80
N ARG A 25 2.89 11.03 -7.97
CA ARG A 25 3.38 10.56 -9.27
C ARG A 25 3.90 11.72 -10.08
N TYR A 26 4.87 11.47 -10.95
CA TYR A 26 5.33 12.47 -11.89
C TYR A 26 4.31 12.62 -13.03
N ASP A 27 3.77 13.81 -13.21
CA ASP A 27 2.90 14.15 -14.34
C ASP A 27 3.75 14.75 -15.47
N ILE A 28 3.74 14.09 -16.63
CA ILE A 28 4.58 14.48 -17.77
C ILE A 28 4.09 15.79 -18.41
N GLY A 29 2.77 16.02 -18.41
CA GLY A 29 2.18 17.22 -19.01
C GLY A 29 2.48 18.46 -18.17
N LEU A 30 2.37 18.33 -16.85
CA LEU A 30 2.66 19.41 -15.90
C LEU A 30 4.16 19.55 -15.57
N LYS A 31 4.95 18.50 -15.85
CA LYS A 31 6.39 18.42 -15.52
C LYS A 31 6.69 18.56 -14.03
N GLU A 32 5.81 18.03 -13.19
CA GLU A 32 5.93 18.09 -11.74
C GLU A 32 5.39 16.82 -11.07
N TYR A 33 5.71 16.65 -9.79
CA TYR A 33 5.10 15.59 -8.98
C TYR A 33 3.75 16.06 -8.44
N VAL A 34 2.69 15.34 -8.79
CA VAL A 34 1.33 15.63 -8.34
C VAL A 34 0.85 14.61 -7.31
N PRO A 35 0.03 15.02 -6.33
CA PRO A 35 -0.60 14.09 -5.40
C PRO A 35 -1.42 13.01 -6.14
N CYS A 36 -1.30 11.76 -5.70
CA CYS A 36 -2.12 10.67 -6.19
C CYS A 36 -2.39 9.65 -5.09
N SER A 37 -3.34 8.74 -5.34
CA SER A 37 -3.48 7.52 -4.55
C SER A 37 -2.72 6.37 -5.20
N VAL A 38 -2.30 5.41 -4.38
CA VAL A 38 -1.79 4.11 -4.82
C VAL A 38 -2.53 3.04 -4.05
N SER A 39 -3.03 2.02 -4.76
CA SER A 39 -3.72 0.88 -4.15
C SER A 39 -2.81 -0.34 -4.09
N VAL A 40 -2.75 -0.97 -2.92
CA VAL A 40 -2.09 -2.26 -2.68
C VAL A 40 -3.18 -3.29 -2.41
N GLY A 41 -3.23 -4.37 -3.18
CA GLY A 41 -4.24 -5.41 -2.99
C GLY A 41 -3.99 -6.20 -1.70
N ILE A 42 -5.07 -6.55 -1.01
CA ILE A 42 -5.01 -7.41 0.18
C ILE A 42 -5.11 -8.86 -0.29
N SER A 43 -4.03 -9.63 -0.09
CA SER A 43 -4.01 -11.07 -0.36
C SER A 43 -4.98 -11.82 0.56
N ASP A 44 -5.41 -13.02 0.15
CA ASP A 44 -6.37 -13.81 0.91
C ASP A 44 -5.84 -14.17 2.31
N GLU A 45 -4.55 -14.47 2.40
CA GLU A 45 -3.85 -14.78 3.65
C GLU A 45 -3.78 -13.59 4.61
N CYS A 46 -3.83 -12.37 4.07
CA CYS A 46 -3.78 -11.12 4.84
C CYS A 46 -5.17 -10.58 5.22
N LYS A 47 -6.27 -11.20 4.77
CA LYS A 47 -7.63 -10.78 5.14
C LYS A 47 -7.88 -10.82 6.65
N GLN A 48 -7.18 -11.69 7.38
CA GLN A 48 -7.26 -11.76 8.84
C GLN A 48 -6.82 -10.46 9.54
N TYR A 49 -6.02 -9.60 8.88
CA TYR A 49 -5.50 -8.35 9.44
C TYR A 49 -6.39 -7.12 9.15
N LEU A 50 -7.56 -7.30 8.53
CA LEU A 50 -8.46 -6.20 8.14
C LEU A 50 -8.82 -5.25 9.29
N ALA A 51 -9.01 -5.79 10.50
CA ALA A 51 -9.29 -4.97 11.67
C ALA A 51 -8.12 -4.03 12.02
N ASN A 52 -6.88 -4.54 11.98
CA ASN A 52 -5.69 -3.76 12.25
C ASN A 52 -5.42 -2.71 11.16
N TYR A 53 -5.63 -3.07 9.89
CA TYR A 53 -5.57 -2.11 8.78
C TYR A 53 -6.53 -0.93 8.99
N ARG A 54 -7.78 -1.22 9.36
CA ARG A 54 -8.79 -0.18 9.61
C ARG A 54 -8.45 0.70 10.81
N ALA A 55 -7.84 0.13 11.86
CA ALA A 55 -7.42 0.87 13.04
C ALA A 55 -6.29 1.89 12.76
N ASN A 56 -5.58 1.75 11.64
CA ASN A 56 -4.43 2.58 11.28
C ASN A 56 -4.71 3.52 10.10
N ILE A 57 -5.97 3.72 9.72
CA ILE A 57 -6.34 4.74 8.74
C ILE A 57 -5.94 6.12 9.29
N GLY A 58 -5.30 6.93 8.46
CA GLY A 58 -4.73 8.24 8.79
C GLY A 58 -3.29 8.18 9.29
N ASN A 59 -2.76 6.99 9.61
CA ASN A 59 -1.39 6.83 10.07
C ASN A 59 -0.44 6.53 8.91
N ARG A 60 0.82 6.92 9.08
CA ARG A 60 1.91 6.42 8.26
C ARG A 60 2.22 5.00 8.71
N VAL A 61 2.16 4.03 7.81
CA VAL A 61 2.39 2.61 8.10
C VAL A 61 3.36 1.98 7.09
N ALA A 62 3.96 0.87 7.47
CA ALA A 62 4.76 0.04 6.58
C ALA A 62 4.08 -1.32 6.40
N VAL A 63 4.04 -1.82 5.17
CA VAL A 63 3.46 -3.14 4.86
C VAL A 63 4.39 -3.88 3.90
N GLY A 64 4.67 -5.14 4.19
CA GLY A 64 5.40 -6.01 3.28
C GLY A 64 4.53 -6.33 2.07
N VAL A 65 5.08 -6.18 0.87
CA VAL A 65 4.37 -6.41 -0.40
C VAL A 65 5.18 -7.23 -1.39
N ASP A 66 4.46 -7.94 -2.24
CA ASP A 66 4.97 -8.53 -3.48
C ASP A 66 4.56 -7.69 -4.69
N ALA A 67 5.51 -7.47 -5.59
CA ALA A 67 5.26 -6.85 -6.87
C ALA A 67 4.91 -7.91 -7.93
N LEU A 68 3.68 -7.85 -8.44
CA LEU A 68 3.22 -8.63 -9.58
C LEU A 68 3.32 -7.79 -10.85
N ILE A 69 4.17 -8.23 -11.78
CA ILE A 69 4.28 -7.62 -13.11
C ILE A 69 3.27 -8.30 -14.04
N THR A 70 2.27 -7.55 -14.47
CA THR A 70 1.27 -8.06 -15.43
C THR A 70 1.77 -7.98 -16.87
N LYS A 71 1.13 -8.72 -17.79
CA LYS A 71 1.48 -8.76 -19.22
C LYS A 71 1.54 -7.40 -19.93
N LYS A 72 0.94 -6.34 -19.34
CA LYS A 72 0.99 -4.95 -19.84
C LYS A 72 2.03 -4.09 -19.10
N SER A 73 3.00 -4.70 -18.45
CA SER A 73 4.04 -4.03 -17.64
C SER A 73 3.48 -3.14 -16.52
N LYS A 74 2.25 -3.38 -16.07
CA LYS A 74 1.70 -2.74 -14.87
C LYS A 74 2.14 -3.55 -13.66
N VAL A 75 2.75 -2.86 -12.71
CA VAL A 75 3.13 -3.42 -11.41
C VAL A 75 1.94 -3.28 -10.46
N PHE A 76 1.52 -4.40 -9.88
CA PHE A 76 0.53 -4.45 -8.80
C PHE A 76 1.21 -4.94 -7.54
N CYS A 77 0.93 -4.30 -6.41
CA CYS A 77 1.45 -4.74 -5.12
C CYS A 77 0.38 -5.56 -4.39
N LEU A 78 0.76 -6.70 -3.81
CA LEU A 78 -0.09 -7.50 -2.91
C LEU A 78 0.53 -7.57 -1.52
N THR A 79 -0.28 -7.47 -0.47
CA THR A 79 0.18 -7.58 0.92
C THR A 79 0.75 -8.98 1.21
N GLN A 80 1.85 -9.03 1.96
CA GLN A 80 2.40 -10.26 2.55
C GLN A 80 2.34 -10.28 4.08
N THR A 81 2.23 -9.11 4.71
CA THR A 81 2.29 -8.96 6.17
C THR A 81 1.17 -8.06 6.65
N ASP A 82 0.92 -8.09 7.97
CA ASP A 82 0.20 -7.02 8.67
C ASP A 82 1.03 -5.70 8.66
N ILE A 83 0.49 -4.64 9.26
CA ILE A 83 1.20 -3.39 9.53
C ILE A 83 2.44 -3.66 10.37
N LEU A 84 3.57 -3.25 9.84
CA LEU A 84 4.88 -3.28 10.47
C LEU A 84 5.14 -1.92 11.10
N ASP A 85 5.70 -1.95 12.31
CA ASP A 85 6.07 -0.74 13.03
C ASP A 85 7.22 -0.04 12.30
N ILE A 86 6.98 1.19 11.85
CA ILE A 86 7.97 2.00 11.12
C ILE A 86 9.19 2.32 12.00
N ASP A 87 8.99 2.56 13.29
CA ASP A 87 10.09 2.95 14.18
C ASP A 87 11.05 1.77 14.41
N SER A 88 10.52 0.55 14.35
CA SER A 88 11.34 -0.67 14.37
C SER A 88 12.13 -0.90 13.07
N LEU A 89 11.71 -0.29 11.95
CA LEU A 89 12.33 -0.45 10.62
C LEU A 89 13.41 0.59 10.31
N ILE A 90 13.38 1.76 10.94
CA ILE A 90 14.33 2.87 10.70
C ILE A 90 15.57 2.79 11.60
N ASN A 91 15.48 2.09 12.74
CA ASN A 91 16.54 2.04 13.75
C ASN A 91 17.48 0.81 13.62
N HIS A 92 17.52 0.16 12.46
CA HIS A 92 18.42 -0.93 12.10
C HIS A 92 19.08 -0.67 10.74
#